data_AF-I1CT20-F1
#
_entry.id   AF-I1CT20-F1
#
_cell.length_a   1.000
_cell.length_b   1.000
_cell.length_c   1.000
_cell.angle_alpha   90.00
_cell.angle_beta   90.00
_cell.angle_gamma   90.00
#
_symmetry.space_group_name_H-M   'P 1'
#
loop_
_entity.id
_entity.type
_entity.pdbx_description
1 polymer ?
#
loop_
_entity_poly.entity_id
_entity_poly.type
_entity_poly.pdbx_seq_one_letter_code
_entity_poly.pdbx_strand_id
1 'polypeptide(L)'
;MAVVAERLARKGVIVIGVAGNQGVDGPFSLNTPGIAKNVISVASIESPYYPANAFSFNVFPNEQFPYTFSSSTLSFPNGTLVYAWVNNSVSFACHSDSEKLSFYFVKGKILFVKRGECQFLEKIKNAKSLGAIGLLFYDPDPSNHLVIVAKTDDDMFPCAGIAYNSAIRLINYIKNHRYESIQILSAEEEAILTTNLNMEISSFSSIGPTYELELKPTVAGIGGSVYSTMPLHINNGWAVKSGTSMASPQVSGTVALMLEYYRKMGRNVTFAYIAEQLQNQSKVLVDALGKPRHPLIQGAGLIQGINT
;
A
#
# COMPACT_ATOMS: atom_id res chain seq x y z
N MET A 1 -9.91 13.31 -25.32
CA MET A 1 -8.79 14.15 -24.82
C MET A 1 -7.47 13.96 -25.57
N ALA A 2 -7.18 12.78 -26.13
CA ALA A 2 -5.91 12.51 -26.84
C ALA A 2 -5.56 13.53 -27.94
N VAL A 3 -6.53 13.93 -28.78
CA VAL A 3 -6.32 14.93 -29.85
C VAL A 3 -5.88 16.30 -29.29
N VAL A 4 -6.42 16.71 -28.14
CA VAL A 4 -6.07 17.99 -27.51
C VAL A 4 -4.65 17.92 -26.95
N ALA A 5 -4.32 16.83 -26.24
CA ALA A 5 -2.97 16.61 -25.70
C ALA A 5 -1.91 16.57 -26.83
N GLU A 6 -2.21 15.90 -27.93
CA GLU A 6 -1.33 15.85 -29.11
C GLU A 6 -1.12 17.25 -29.73
N ARG A 7 -2.17 18.07 -29.81
CA ARG A 7 -2.06 19.46 -30.31
C ARG A 7 -1.21 20.34 -29.39
N LEU A 8 -1.30 20.15 -28.07
CA LEU A 8 -0.44 20.85 -27.11
C LEU A 8 1.02 20.41 -27.26
N ALA A 9 1.26 19.11 -27.38
CA ALA A 9 2.58 18.54 -27.58
C ALA A 9 3.28 19.09 -28.83
N ARG A 10 2.54 19.21 -29.94
CA ARG A 10 3.07 19.82 -31.18
C ARG A 10 3.42 21.31 -31.05
N LYS A 11 2.89 22.00 -30.05
CA LYS A 11 3.26 23.39 -29.72
C LYS A 11 4.44 23.49 -28.75
N GLY A 12 5.13 22.38 -28.47
CA GLY A 12 6.30 22.34 -27.59
C GLY A 12 5.96 22.18 -26.10
N VAL A 13 4.70 21.94 -25.75
CA VAL A 13 4.30 21.65 -24.37
C VAL A 13 4.47 20.16 -24.09
N ILE A 14 5.36 19.77 -23.17
CA ILE A 14 5.46 18.36 -22.79
C ILE A 14 4.24 17.98 -21.96
N VAL A 15 3.50 16.98 -22.42
CA VAL A 15 2.31 16.48 -21.75
C VAL A 15 2.59 15.10 -21.16
N ILE A 16 2.31 14.96 -19.86
CA ILE A 16 2.36 13.69 -19.14
C ILE A 16 0.93 13.18 -19.00
N GLY A 17 0.69 11.95 -19.46
CA GLY A 17 -0.62 11.31 -19.44
C GLY A 17 -0.61 10.03 -18.61
N VAL A 18 -1.72 9.76 -17.93
CA VAL A 18 -1.93 8.49 -17.24
C VAL A 18 -2.08 7.36 -18.25
N ALA A 19 -1.50 6.18 -17.96
CA ALA A 19 -1.74 4.99 -18.77
C ALA A 19 -3.19 4.47 -18.61
N GLY A 20 -3.77 4.56 -17.42
CA GLY A 20 -5.08 4.01 -17.08
C GLY A 20 -5.02 3.03 -15.92
N ASN A 21 -6.19 2.71 -15.35
CA ASN A 21 -6.34 1.84 -14.18
C ASN A 21 -7.18 0.59 -14.53
N GLN A 22 -7.14 0.15 -15.80
CA GLN A 22 -7.94 -0.93 -16.39
C GLN A 22 -7.06 -2.15 -16.70
N GLY A 23 -5.91 -2.32 -16.03
CA GLY A 23 -4.95 -3.40 -16.30
C GLY A 23 -5.55 -4.81 -16.19
N VAL A 24 -6.60 -4.98 -15.38
CA VAL A 24 -7.34 -6.25 -15.24
C VAL A 24 -8.10 -6.64 -16.51
N ASP A 25 -8.41 -5.68 -17.38
CA ASP A 25 -9.08 -5.92 -18.67
C ASP A 25 -8.11 -6.51 -19.71
N GLY A 26 -6.80 -6.51 -19.40
CA GLY A 26 -5.76 -7.08 -20.25
C GLY A 26 -5.18 -6.08 -21.26
N PRO A 27 -4.57 -6.57 -22.36
CA PRO A 27 -4.01 -5.73 -23.42
C PRO A 27 -5.05 -4.77 -24.02
N PHE A 28 -4.58 -3.65 -24.58
CA PHE A 28 -5.41 -2.58 -25.14
C PHE A 28 -6.28 -1.80 -24.13
N SER A 29 -5.94 -1.85 -22.84
CA SER A 29 -6.70 -1.20 -21.77
C SER A 29 -6.25 0.24 -21.47
N LEU A 30 -5.36 0.81 -22.29
CA LEU A 30 -4.83 2.16 -22.10
C LEU A 30 -5.89 3.25 -22.32
N ASN A 31 -5.81 4.32 -21.54
CA ASN A 31 -6.75 5.44 -21.57
C ASN A 31 -6.21 6.70 -22.25
N THR A 32 -7.15 7.54 -22.70
CA THR A 32 -6.82 8.91 -23.10
C THR A 32 -6.58 9.80 -21.87
N PRO A 33 -5.63 10.75 -21.90
CA PRO A 33 -4.81 11.16 -23.05
C PRO A 33 -3.49 10.37 -23.22
N GLY A 34 -3.16 9.40 -22.36
CA GLY A 34 -1.89 8.67 -22.40
C GLY A 34 -1.57 7.98 -23.73
N ILE A 35 -2.61 7.54 -24.46
CA ILE A 35 -2.45 6.92 -25.78
C ILE A 35 -2.01 7.89 -26.90
N ALA A 36 -1.99 9.20 -26.68
CA ALA A 36 -1.56 10.13 -27.73
C ALA A 36 -0.07 10.00 -28.02
N LYS A 37 0.29 10.12 -29.31
CA LYS A 37 1.65 9.88 -29.83
C LYS A 37 2.73 10.68 -29.11
N ASN A 38 2.55 11.99 -29.00
CA ASN A 38 3.52 12.89 -28.35
C ASN A 38 3.20 13.18 -26.87
N VAL A 39 2.66 12.18 -26.17
CA VAL A 39 2.42 12.22 -24.72
C VAL A 39 3.32 11.19 -24.03
N ILE A 40 3.96 11.55 -22.93
CA ILE A 40 4.63 10.56 -22.07
C ILE A 40 3.53 9.85 -21.28
N SER A 41 3.26 8.60 -21.62
CA SER A 41 2.27 7.78 -20.91
C SER A 41 2.93 7.09 -19.73
N VAL A 42 2.33 7.18 -18.54
CA VAL A 42 2.94 6.72 -17.30
C VAL A 42 2.18 5.53 -16.71
N ALA A 43 2.88 4.40 -16.61
CA ALA A 43 2.43 3.21 -15.87
C ALA A 43 2.60 3.40 -14.35
N SER A 44 1.88 2.60 -13.57
CA SER A 44 1.96 2.62 -12.09
C SER A 44 2.75 1.44 -11.56
N ILE A 45 3.66 1.74 -10.64
CA ILE A 45 4.42 0.78 -9.83
C ILE A 45 4.05 0.97 -8.38
N GLU A 46 4.01 -0.11 -7.62
CA GLU A 46 3.80 -0.10 -6.18
C GLU A 46 4.98 0.56 -5.46
N SER A 47 4.69 1.48 -4.56
CA SER A 47 5.71 2.03 -3.67
C SER A 47 6.28 0.90 -2.79
N PRO A 48 7.61 0.80 -2.66
CA PRO A 48 8.21 -0.10 -1.68
C PRO A 48 8.00 0.38 -0.25
N TYR A 49 7.43 1.59 -0.07
CA TYR A 49 7.15 2.18 1.23
C TYR A 49 5.71 2.67 1.33
N TYR A 50 5.10 2.55 2.49
CA TYR A 50 3.82 3.19 2.78
C TYR A 50 3.83 3.72 4.22
N PRO A 51 3.33 4.94 4.46
CA PRO A 51 3.11 5.41 5.81
C PRO A 51 1.91 4.66 6.38
N ALA A 52 2.09 4.13 7.58
CA ALA A 52 1.01 3.58 8.37
C ALA A 52 1.34 3.73 9.84
N ASN A 53 0.30 3.61 10.66
CA ASN A 53 0.53 3.41 12.07
C ASN A 53 1.10 2.01 12.27
N ALA A 54 2.07 1.90 13.17
CA ALA A 54 2.71 0.64 13.47
C ALA A 54 2.76 0.37 14.96
N PHE A 55 2.63 -0.92 15.29
CA PHE A 55 2.94 -1.43 16.61
C PHE A 55 4.40 -1.83 16.67
N SER A 56 5.07 -1.43 17.75
CA SER A 56 6.30 -2.04 18.21
C SER A 56 6.00 -3.11 19.26
N PHE A 57 6.59 -4.29 19.09
CA PHE A 57 6.56 -5.34 20.11
C PHE A 57 7.92 -5.46 20.78
N ASN A 58 7.96 -5.62 22.10
CA ASN A 58 9.23 -5.79 22.84
C ASN A 58 10.11 -6.95 22.33
N VAL A 59 9.49 -7.98 21.77
CA VAL A 59 10.16 -9.16 21.21
C VAL A 59 10.73 -8.95 19.81
N PHE A 60 10.41 -7.82 19.17
CA PHE A 60 10.92 -7.41 17.86
C PHE A 60 11.43 -5.95 17.91
N PRO A 61 12.53 -5.68 18.64
CA PRO A 61 12.94 -4.31 19.00
C PRO A 61 13.31 -3.41 17.80
N ASN A 62 13.59 -4.00 16.64
CA ASN A 62 13.97 -3.27 15.42
C ASN A 62 12.94 -3.41 14.30
N GLU A 63 11.72 -3.82 14.63
CA GLU A 63 10.68 -4.06 13.65
C GLU A 63 9.37 -3.39 14.00
N GLN A 64 8.65 -2.98 12.95
CA GLN A 64 7.39 -2.29 13.05
C GLN A 64 6.29 -3.11 12.38
N PHE A 65 5.14 -3.23 13.04
CA PHE A 65 4.04 -4.06 12.61
C PHE A 65 2.85 -3.19 12.19
N PRO A 66 2.54 -3.08 10.89
CA PRO A 66 1.42 -2.25 10.41
C PRO A 66 0.11 -2.65 11.05
N TYR A 67 -0.67 -1.65 11.45
CA TYR A 67 -2.01 -1.85 11.93
C TYR A 67 -3.00 -0.83 11.36
N THR A 68 -4.29 -1.13 11.49
CA THR A 68 -5.37 -0.15 11.28
C THR A 68 -6.37 -0.20 12.43
N PHE A 69 -6.92 0.95 12.79
CA PHE A 69 -7.99 1.04 13.78
C PHE A 69 -9.31 0.51 13.20
N SER A 70 -10.16 -0.02 14.09
CA SER A 70 -11.56 -0.30 13.79
C SER A 70 -12.37 0.99 13.73
N SER A 71 -13.57 0.96 13.15
CA SER A 71 -14.33 2.17 12.79
C SER A 71 -14.64 3.12 13.93
N SER A 72 -14.70 2.64 15.18
CA SER A 72 -14.96 3.47 16.38
C SER A 72 -13.77 3.63 17.32
N THR A 73 -12.59 3.09 16.96
CA THR A 73 -11.37 3.21 17.77
C THR A 73 -10.69 4.57 17.54
N LEU A 74 -10.48 5.35 18.61
CA LEU A 74 -9.71 6.60 18.54
C LEU A 74 -8.26 6.45 18.96
N SER A 75 -8.00 5.57 19.92
CA SER A 75 -6.67 5.30 20.44
C SER A 75 -6.54 3.82 20.80
N PHE A 76 -5.31 3.33 20.87
CA PHE A 76 -5.04 1.95 21.25
C PHE A 76 -4.04 1.89 22.41
N PRO A 77 -4.30 1.10 23.47
CA PRO A 77 -3.43 1.10 24.64
C PRO A 77 -2.16 0.29 24.39
N ASN A 78 -1.08 0.70 25.05
CA ASN A 78 0.05 -0.18 25.31
C ASN A 78 -0.37 -1.26 26.32
N GLY A 79 0.24 -2.44 26.23
CA GLY A 79 -0.07 -3.50 27.19
C GLY A 79 0.40 -4.89 26.77
N THR A 80 0.14 -5.83 27.67
CA THR A 80 0.50 -7.23 27.46
C THR A 80 -0.46 -7.89 26.49
N LEU A 81 0.08 -8.55 25.47
CA LEU A 81 -0.69 -9.34 24.52
C LEU A 81 -0.96 -10.74 25.09
N VAL A 82 -2.21 -11.18 25.04
CA VAL A 82 -2.62 -12.55 25.43
C VAL A 82 -3.43 -13.20 24.33
N TYR A 83 -3.39 -14.52 24.25
CA TYR A 83 -4.04 -15.33 23.22
C TYR A 83 -4.42 -16.69 23.79
N ALA A 84 -5.39 -17.37 23.16
CA ALA A 84 -5.71 -18.77 23.42
C ALA A 84 -5.58 -19.59 22.13
N TRP A 85 -5.19 -20.86 22.27
CA TRP A 85 -5.10 -21.79 21.15
C TRP A 85 -6.37 -22.63 21.01
N VAL A 86 -6.91 -22.67 19.79
CA VAL A 86 -8.06 -23.49 19.39
C VAL A 86 -7.67 -24.18 18.09
N ASN A 87 -7.63 -25.53 18.12
CA ASN A 87 -7.26 -26.35 16.96
C ASN A 87 -5.97 -25.88 16.25
N ASN A 88 -4.91 -25.61 17.01
CA ASN A 88 -3.59 -25.15 16.53
C ASN A 88 -3.59 -23.75 15.86
N SER A 89 -4.65 -22.96 16.08
CA SER A 89 -4.80 -21.57 15.63
C SER A 89 -5.19 -20.66 16.79
N VAL A 90 -4.97 -19.35 16.64
CA VAL A 90 -5.41 -18.36 17.63
C VAL A 90 -6.94 -18.34 17.66
N SER A 91 -7.49 -18.28 18.87
CA SER A 91 -8.93 -18.19 19.16
C SER A 91 -9.62 -17.08 18.36
N PHE A 92 -10.88 -17.32 18.00
CA PHE A 92 -11.79 -16.35 17.43
C PHE A 92 -12.40 -15.42 18.51
N ALA A 93 -12.39 -15.80 19.79
CA ALA A 93 -13.10 -15.16 20.88
C ALA A 93 -14.62 -15.05 20.64
N CYS A 94 -15.19 -16.08 20.03
CA CYS A 94 -16.62 -16.26 19.82
C CYS A 94 -17.19 -17.19 20.90
N HIS A 95 -18.52 -17.34 20.98
CA HIS A 95 -19.13 -18.21 21.98
C HIS A 95 -18.51 -19.63 22.01
N SER A 96 -18.27 -20.22 20.83
CA SER A 96 -17.72 -21.56 20.62
C SER A 96 -16.33 -21.82 21.22
N ASP A 97 -15.53 -20.78 21.45
CA ASP A 97 -14.18 -20.90 22.01
C ASP A 97 -13.90 -19.98 23.21
N SER A 98 -14.90 -19.21 23.63
CA SER A 98 -14.84 -18.33 24.79
C SER A 98 -14.47 -19.06 26.09
N GLU A 99 -14.84 -20.33 26.24
CA GLU A 99 -14.49 -21.16 27.40
C GLU A 99 -12.98 -21.42 27.54
N LYS A 100 -12.20 -21.27 26.45
CA LYS A 100 -10.74 -21.36 26.49
C LYS A 100 -10.09 -20.10 27.03
N LEU A 101 -10.86 -19.02 27.21
CA LEU A 101 -10.41 -17.74 27.74
C LEU A 101 -10.95 -17.59 29.17
N SER A 102 -10.07 -17.28 30.13
CA SER A 102 -10.47 -17.01 31.51
C SER A 102 -10.32 -15.53 31.86
N PHE A 103 -11.21 -15.02 32.72
CA PHE A 103 -11.16 -13.63 33.19
C PHE A 103 -9.79 -13.27 33.78
N TYR A 104 -9.22 -14.12 34.65
CA TYR A 104 -7.91 -13.86 35.25
C TYR A 104 -6.76 -13.81 34.24
N PHE A 105 -6.87 -14.55 33.13
CA PHE A 105 -5.87 -14.53 32.08
C PHE A 105 -5.91 -13.24 31.24
N VAL A 106 -7.12 -12.73 30.97
CA VAL A 106 -7.38 -11.62 30.03
C VAL A 106 -7.49 -10.25 30.69
N LYS A 107 -7.92 -10.18 31.96
CA LYS A 107 -8.16 -8.92 32.67
C LYS A 107 -6.95 -7.99 32.63
N GLY A 108 -7.16 -6.76 32.18
CA GLY A 108 -6.11 -5.72 32.10
C GLY A 108 -5.14 -5.89 30.94
N LYS A 109 -5.41 -6.79 29.99
CA LYS A 109 -4.51 -7.14 28.88
C LYS A 109 -5.20 -7.00 27.52
N ILE A 110 -4.42 -7.08 26.46
CA ILE A 110 -4.89 -6.96 25.07
C ILE A 110 -5.08 -8.36 24.51
N LEU A 111 -6.30 -8.69 24.09
CA LEU A 111 -6.63 -10.01 23.56
C LEU A 111 -6.31 -10.07 22.07
N PHE A 112 -5.48 -11.03 21.65
CA PHE A 112 -5.16 -11.31 20.25
C PHE A 112 -6.04 -12.42 19.69
N VAL A 113 -6.75 -12.13 18.59
CA VAL A 113 -7.76 -13.03 18.02
C VAL A 113 -7.66 -13.14 16.50
N LYS A 114 -8.30 -14.18 15.97
CA LYS A 114 -8.46 -14.40 14.53
C LYS A 114 -9.83 -13.90 14.05
N ARG A 115 -9.89 -13.29 12.86
CA ARG A 115 -11.15 -12.95 12.17
C ARG A 115 -11.89 -14.22 11.73
N GLY A 116 -13.22 -14.18 11.82
CA GLY A 116 -14.12 -15.25 11.39
C GLY A 116 -15.06 -15.72 12.49
N GLU A 117 -15.93 -16.67 12.14
CA GLU A 117 -16.90 -17.35 13.01
C GLU A 117 -18.04 -16.49 13.57
N CYS A 118 -17.74 -15.35 14.19
CA CYS A 118 -18.72 -14.39 14.69
C CYS A 118 -18.36 -12.95 14.31
N GLN A 119 -19.31 -12.03 14.50
CA GLN A 119 -19.11 -10.60 14.25
C GLN A 119 -18.11 -9.98 15.23
N PHE A 120 -17.43 -8.91 14.82
CA PHE A 120 -16.48 -8.19 15.69
C PHE A 120 -17.13 -7.65 16.97
N LEU A 121 -18.41 -7.25 16.91
CA LEU A 121 -19.16 -6.81 18.09
C LEU A 121 -19.25 -7.91 19.16
N GLU A 122 -19.45 -9.15 18.75
CA GLU A 122 -19.47 -10.29 19.68
C GLU A 122 -18.08 -10.53 20.28
N LYS A 123 -17.02 -10.50 19.45
CA LYS A 123 -15.63 -10.64 19.91
C LYS A 123 -15.27 -9.58 20.95
N ILE A 124 -15.65 -8.32 20.69
CA ILE A 124 -15.42 -7.19 21.59
C ILE A 124 -16.21 -7.38 22.89
N LYS A 125 -17.50 -7.75 22.80
CA LYS A 125 -18.35 -8.01 23.97
C LYS A 125 -17.74 -9.11 24.86
N ASN A 126 -17.26 -10.19 24.27
CA ASN A 126 -16.61 -11.29 24.98
C ASN A 126 -15.30 -10.82 25.63
N ALA A 127 -14.44 -10.13 24.89
CA ALA A 127 -13.19 -9.58 25.42
C ALA A 127 -13.43 -8.61 26.60
N LYS A 128 -14.41 -7.71 26.47
CA LYS A 128 -14.85 -6.79 27.55
C LYS A 128 -15.32 -7.54 28.78
N SER A 129 -16.15 -8.57 28.60
CA SER A 129 -16.67 -9.37 29.72
C SER A 129 -15.56 -10.06 30.52
N LEU A 130 -14.43 -10.35 29.85
CA LEU A 130 -13.22 -10.92 30.44
C LEU A 130 -12.25 -9.86 30.99
N GLY A 131 -12.60 -8.56 30.89
CA GLY A 131 -11.80 -7.45 31.38
C GLY A 131 -10.63 -7.05 30.48
N ALA A 132 -10.63 -7.43 29.20
CA ALA A 132 -9.63 -6.97 28.25
C ALA A 132 -9.65 -5.43 28.12
N ILE A 133 -8.50 -4.83 27.90
CA ILE A 133 -8.36 -3.38 27.65
C ILE A 133 -8.26 -3.04 26.16
N GLY A 134 -8.11 -4.06 25.31
CA GLY A 134 -8.13 -3.91 23.86
C GLY A 134 -8.22 -5.26 23.14
N LEU A 135 -8.56 -5.21 21.86
CA LEU A 135 -8.66 -6.37 20.97
C LEU A 135 -7.76 -6.15 19.74
N LEU A 136 -6.72 -6.97 19.60
CA LEU A 136 -5.90 -7.04 18.39
C LEU A 136 -6.39 -8.21 17.53
N PHE A 137 -6.62 -8.01 16.24
CA PHE A 137 -7.02 -9.10 15.36
C PHE A 137 -6.21 -9.17 14.06
N TYR A 138 -6.33 -10.30 13.37
CA TYR A 138 -5.83 -10.44 12.00
C TYR A 138 -6.84 -11.19 11.13
N ASP A 139 -6.80 -10.93 9.82
CA ASP A 139 -7.50 -11.76 8.84
C ASP A 139 -6.61 -12.96 8.46
N PRO A 140 -7.11 -14.20 8.57
CA PRO A 140 -6.34 -15.39 8.23
C PRO A 140 -6.21 -15.68 6.73
N ASP A 141 -6.86 -14.91 5.85
CA ASP A 141 -6.76 -15.07 4.39
C ASP A 141 -5.42 -14.53 3.88
N PRO A 142 -4.51 -15.39 3.36
CA PRO A 142 -3.20 -14.96 2.86
C PRO A 142 -3.29 -14.10 1.58
N SER A 143 -4.44 -14.09 0.89
CA SER A 143 -4.65 -13.27 -0.30
C SER A 143 -4.94 -11.79 0.04
N ASN A 144 -5.31 -11.50 1.28
CA ASN A 144 -5.53 -10.14 1.76
C ASN A 144 -4.18 -9.51 2.17
N HIS A 145 -3.65 -8.67 1.29
CA HIS A 145 -2.39 -7.95 1.54
C HIS A 145 -2.56 -6.67 2.36
N LEU A 146 -3.80 -6.20 2.54
CA LEU A 146 -4.13 -5.01 3.33
C LEU A 146 -4.75 -5.38 4.67
N VAL A 147 -4.55 -4.50 5.66
CA VAL A 147 -5.22 -4.61 6.96
C VAL A 147 -6.70 -4.27 6.78
N ILE A 148 -7.57 -5.08 7.38
CA ILE A 148 -9.02 -4.88 7.30
C ILE A 148 -9.49 -4.01 8.46
N VAL A 149 -10.34 -3.04 8.15
CA VAL A 149 -11.04 -2.23 9.15
C VAL A 149 -12.28 -2.99 9.62
N ALA A 150 -12.33 -3.33 10.91
CA ALA A 150 -13.54 -3.90 11.50
C ALA A 150 -14.59 -2.80 11.72
N LYS A 151 -15.84 -3.09 11.36
CA LYS A 151 -16.97 -2.24 11.74
C LYS A 151 -17.39 -2.56 13.18
N THR A 152 -17.29 -1.57 14.05
CA THR A 152 -17.55 -1.64 15.49
C THR A 152 -18.51 -0.52 15.90
N ASP A 153 -19.25 -0.71 16.99
CA ASP A 153 -20.22 0.25 17.51
C ASP A 153 -19.53 1.38 18.28
N ASP A 154 -20.26 2.46 18.59
CA ASP A 154 -19.77 3.69 19.24
C ASP A 154 -19.32 3.52 20.71
N ASP A 155 -19.14 2.29 21.18
CA ASP A 155 -18.65 2.00 22.53
C ASP A 155 -17.13 2.23 22.72
N MET A 156 -16.47 2.67 21.64
CA MET A 156 -15.07 3.12 21.54
C MET A 156 -14.06 2.14 22.15
N PHE A 157 -14.36 0.84 22.17
CA PHE A 157 -13.41 -0.14 22.67
C PHE A 157 -12.17 -0.20 21.77
N PRO A 158 -10.95 -0.13 22.33
CA PRO A 158 -9.74 -0.21 21.52
C PRO A 158 -9.66 -1.51 20.73
N CYS A 159 -9.83 -1.40 19.41
CA CYS A 159 -9.76 -2.53 18.50
C CYS A 159 -8.95 -2.18 17.25
N ALA A 160 -7.96 -3.00 16.93
CA ALA A 160 -7.08 -2.81 15.79
C ALA A 160 -6.82 -4.12 15.05
N GLY A 161 -6.70 -4.04 13.73
CA GLY A 161 -6.27 -5.14 12.86
C GLY A 161 -4.79 -5.03 12.53
N ILE A 162 -4.10 -6.15 12.33
CA ILE A 162 -2.76 -6.23 11.72
C ILE A 162 -2.79 -7.07 10.45
N ALA A 163 -1.81 -6.86 9.57
CA ALA A 163 -1.69 -7.60 8.32
C ALA A 163 -1.40 -9.10 8.54
N TYR A 164 -1.80 -9.95 7.59
CA TYR A 164 -1.60 -11.40 7.67
C TYR A 164 -0.13 -11.78 7.89
N ASN A 165 0.80 -11.17 7.15
CA ASN A 165 2.24 -11.41 7.28
C ASN A 165 2.76 -11.07 8.69
N SER A 166 2.34 -9.94 9.24
CA SER A 166 2.62 -9.51 10.63
C SER A 166 2.09 -10.51 11.64
N ALA A 167 0.84 -10.95 11.47
CA ALA A 167 0.21 -11.92 12.35
C ALA A 167 0.92 -13.28 12.32
N ILE A 168 1.28 -13.79 11.15
CA ILE A 168 1.99 -15.08 11.03
C ILE A 168 3.38 -15.01 11.67
N ARG A 169 4.11 -13.90 11.53
CA ARG A 169 5.40 -13.71 12.22
C ARG A 169 5.23 -13.74 13.73
N LEU A 170 4.24 -13.02 14.26
CA LEU A 170 3.90 -13.02 15.67
C LEU A 170 3.47 -14.41 16.17
N ILE A 171 2.61 -15.10 15.43
CA ILE A 171 2.14 -16.48 15.73
C ILE A 171 3.30 -17.47 15.76
N ASN A 172 4.22 -17.41 14.80
CA ASN A 172 5.39 -18.28 14.75
C ASN A 172 6.33 -18.04 15.93
N TYR A 173 6.56 -16.77 16.27
CA TYR A 173 7.34 -16.41 17.45
C TYR A 173 6.70 -16.96 18.73
N ILE A 174 5.38 -16.76 18.91
CA ILE A 174 4.61 -17.28 20.04
C ILE A 174 4.74 -18.82 20.16
N LYS A 175 4.61 -19.55 19.05
CA LYS A 175 4.71 -21.01 19.03
C LYS A 175 6.09 -21.51 19.51
N ASN A 176 7.14 -20.75 19.21
CA ASN A 176 8.51 -21.08 19.55
C ASN A 176 8.96 -20.57 20.93
N HIS A 177 8.26 -19.58 21.51
CA HIS A 177 8.63 -18.90 22.77
C HIS A 177 7.45 -18.83 23.76
N ARG A 178 6.94 -20.00 24.18
CA ARG A 178 5.67 -20.14 24.93
C ARG A 178 5.54 -19.37 26.24
N TYR A 179 6.64 -18.89 26.83
CA TYR A 179 6.65 -18.25 28.15
C TYR A 179 7.07 -16.78 28.13
N GLU A 180 7.40 -16.24 26.94
CA GLU A 180 7.81 -14.85 26.84
C GLU A 180 6.60 -13.92 26.84
N SER A 181 6.69 -12.87 27.65
CA SER A 181 5.67 -11.84 27.74
C SER A 181 5.81 -10.88 26.57
N ILE A 182 4.79 -10.84 25.72
CA ILE A 182 4.74 -9.94 24.56
C ILE A 182 4.02 -8.66 24.97
N GLN A 183 4.68 -7.52 24.78
CA GLN A 183 4.16 -6.19 25.07
C GLN A 183 4.04 -5.38 23.78
N ILE A 184 2.93 -4.67 23.61
CA ILE A 184 2.80 -3.57 22.65
C ILE A 184 3.35 -2.32 23.32
N LEU A 185 4.38 -1.71 22.71
CA LEU A 185 5.16 -0.61 23.31
C LEU A 185 4.81 0.77 22.76
N SER A 186 4.42 0.85 21.48
CA SER A 186 4.12 2.10 20.79
C SER A 186 2.88 1.90 19.94
N ALA A 187 1.72 2.21 20.51
CA ALA A 187 0.44 1.93 19.86
C ALA A 187 0.05 2.91 18.75
N GLU A 188 0.78 4.01 18.52
CA GLU A 188 0.34 5.14 17.67
C GLU A 188 1.52 5.85 16.98
N GLU A 189 2.64 5.16 16.78
CA GLU A 189 3.76 5.73 16.03
C GLU A 189 3.49 5.64 14.52
N GLU A 190 3.52 6.79 13.85
CA GLU A 190 3.59 6.83 12.39
C GLU A 190 4.95 6.31 11.96
N ALA A 191 4.93 5.24 11.17
CA ALA A 191 6.12 4.63 10.61
C ALA A 191 6.04 4.60 9.09
N ILE A 192 7.20 4.76 8.44
CA ILE A 192 7.37 4.42 7.03
C ILE A 192 7.68 2.93 6.99
N LEU A 193 6.72 2.14 6.52
CA LEU A 193 6.84 0.69 6.48
C LEU A 193 7.23 0.23 5.08
N THR A 194 8.00 -0.86 5.01
CA THR A 194 8.32 -1.51 3.75
C THR A 194 7.15 -2.40 3.29
N THR A 195 6.78 -2.31 2.02
CA THR A 195 5.84 -3.25 1.40
C THR A 195 6.60 -4.47 0.89
N ASN A 196 5.95 -5.64 0.92
CA ASN A 196 6.47 -6.84 0.26
C ASN A 196 6.32 -6.78 -1.27
N LEU A 197 5.73 -5.69 -1.80
CA LEU A 197 5.40 -5.52 -3.21
C LEU A 197 6.60 -5.09 -4.06
N ASN A 198 7.82 -5.01 -3.49
CA ASN A 198 9.11 -4.98 -4.19
C ASN A 198 9.19 -4.16 -5.50
N MET A 199 8.54 -2.99 -5.59
CA MET A 199 8.45 -2.20 -6.82
C MET A 199 7.85 -2.96 -8.01
N GLU A 200 6.87 -3.82 -7.75
CA GLU A 200 6.09 -4.51 -8.77
C GLU A 200 5.16 -3.52 -9.50
N ILE A 201 4.86 -3.82 -10.77
CA ILE A 201 3.86 -3.08 -11.53
C ILE A 201 2.50 -3.29 -10.86
N SER A 202 1.81 -2.19 -10.55
CA SER A 202 0.46 -2.20 -10.01
C SER A 202 -0.47 -3.01 -10.91
N SER A 203 -1.24 -3.94 -10.34
CA SER A 203 -2.15 -4.82 -11.10
C SER A 203 -3.21 -4.07 -11.91
N PHE A 204 -3.62 -2.88 -11.42
CA PHE A 204 -4.55 -2.01 -12.14
C PHE A 204 -3.90 -1.25 -13.29
N SER A 205 -2.57 -1.14 -13.38
CA SER A 205 -1.93 -0.30 -14.41
C SER A 205 -2.29 -0.83 -15.80
N SER A 206 -2.92 0.00 -16.62
CA SER A 206 -3.36 -0.39 -17.96
C SER A 206 -2.20 -0.84 -18.86
N ILE A 207 -2.52 -1.77 -19.76
CA ILE A 207 -1.56 -2.52 -20.58
C ILE A 207 -1.76 -2.13 -22.04
N GLY A 208 -0.65 -1.88 -22.74
CA GLY A 208 -0.66 -1.62 -24.17
C GLY A 208 -0.87 -2.86 -25.05
N PRO A 209 -0.66 -2.71 -26.37
CA PRO A 209 -0.37 -1.45 -27.05
C PRO A 209 -1.64 -0.56 -27.14
N THR A 210 -1.55 0.58 -27.81
CA THR A 210 -2.77 1.31 -28.20
C THR A 210 -3.54 0.55 -29.29
N TYR A 211 -4.77 0.95 -29.59
CA TYR A 211 -5.54 0.39 -30.72
C TYR A 211 -4.88 0.65 -32.08
N GLU A 212 -4.07 1.70 -32.19
CA GLU A 212 -3.23 2.03 -33.34
C GLU A 212 -1.87 1.31 -33.33
N LEU A 213 -1.66 0.37 -32.41
CA LEU A 213 -0.44 -0.43 -32.25
C LEU A 213 0.80 0.38 -31.85
N GLU A 214 0.62 1.56 -31.24
CA GLU A 214 1.74 2.29 -30.65
C GLU A 214 2.18 1.61 -29.33
N LEU A 215 3.50 1.55 -29.13
CA LEU A 215 4.08 1.04 -27.88
C LEU A 215 3.85 2.05 -26.75
N LYS A 216 2.95 1.68 -25.84
CA LYS A 216 2.60 2.41 -24.62
C LYS A 216 2.42 1.41 -23.48
N PRO A 217 2.63 1.80 -22.20
CA PRO A 217 3.06 3.13 -21.72
C PRO A 217 4.51 3.46 -22.12
N THR A 218 4.92 4.73 -21.96
CA THR A 218 6.27 5.20 -22.32
C THR A 218 7.28 4.83 -21.23
N VAL A 219 6.91 5.08 -19.97
CA VAL A 219 7.70 4.81 -18.77
C VAL A 219 6.75 4.46 -17.62
N ALA A 220 7.32 4.10 -16.48
CA ALA A 220 6.59 3.86 -15.25
C ALA A 220 7.08 4.77 -14.11
N GLY A 221 6.17 5.08 -13.18
CA GLY A 221 6.44 5.82 -11.95
C GLY A 221 5.76 5.16 -10.76
N ILE A 222 6.08 5.63 -9.56
CA ILE A 222 5.46 5.18 -8.30
C ILE A 222 4.05 5.76 -8.23
N GLY A 223 3.06 4.88 -8.38
CA GLY A 223 1.64 5.23 -8.36
C GLY A 223 0.81 4.39 -7.42
N GLY A 224 1.34 3.27 -6.91
CA GLY A 224 0.69 2.47 -5.88
C GLY A 224 1.10 2.92 -4.49
N SER A 225 0.13 3.04 -3.58
CA SER A 225 0.34 3.38 -2.17
C SER A 225 1.07 4.72 -1.96
N VAL A 226 0.72 5.75 -2.74
CA VAL A 226 1.34 7.07 -2.67
C VAL A 226 0.65 7.93 -1.62
N TYR A 227 1.42 8.40 -0.63
CA TYR A 227 0.97 9.36 0.36
C TYR A 227 1.06 10.79 -0.17
N SER A 228 -0.05 11.52 -0.14
CA SER A 228 -0.08 12.90 -0.60
C SER A 228 -1.19 13.70 0.08
N THR A 229 -1.24 14.98 -0.29
CA THR A 229 -2.23 15.92 0.23
C THR A 229 -3.64 15.65 -0.32
N MET A 230 -4.62 15.97 0.51
CA MET A 230 -6.06 15.91 0.24
C MET A 230 -6.70 17.22 0.74
N PRO A 231 -7.95 17.53 0.35
CA PRO A 231 -8.70 18.61 0.98
C PRO A 231 -8.72 18.45 2.51
N LEU A 232 -8.50 19.54 3.26
CA LEU A 232 -8.33 19.51 4.72
C LEU A 232 -9.47 18.80 5.48
N HIS A 233 -10.70 18.89 4.95
CA HIS A 233 -11.87 18.24 5.55
C HIS A 233 -11.91 16.71 5.35
N ILE A 234 -10.97 16.14 4.59
CA ILE A 234 -10.82 14.71 4.35
C ILE A 234 -9.52 14.26 5.01
N ASN A 235 -9.60 13.40 6.01
CA ASN A 235 -8.43 12.80 6.69
C ASN A 235 -7.34 13.84 7.07
N ASN A 236 -7.78 15.00 7.58
CA ASN A 236 -6.91 16.10 7.99
C ASN A 236 -5.95 16.62 6.89
N GLY A 237 -6.34 16.47 5.63
CA GLY A 237 -5.57 16.95 4.48
C GLY A 237 -4.55 15.96 3.93
N TRP A 238 -4.57 14.69 4.33
CA TRP A 238 -3.63 13.68 3.86
C TRP A 238 -4.30 12.34 3.59
N ALA A 239 -3.83 11.63 2.57
CA ALA A 239 -4.24 10.24 2.35
C ALA A 239 -3.21 9.47 1.53
N VAL A 240 -3.24 8.15 1.67
CA VAL A 240 -2.61 7.23 0.73
C VAL A 240 -3.61 6.93 -0.39
N LYS A 241 -3.18 7.10 -1.64
CA LYS A 241 -3.97 6.76 -2.84
C LYS A 241 -3.12 5.98 -3.84
N SER A 242 -3.81 5.17 -4.66
CA SER A 242 -3.20 4.39 -5.72
C SER A 242 -3.79 4.75 -7.08
N GLY A 243 -2.96 4.79 -8.11
CA GLY A 243 -3.37 5.00 -9.49
C GLY A 243 -2.23 5.45 -10.39
N THR A 244 -2.38 5.26 -11.70
CA THR A 244 -1.51 5.92 -12.70
C THR A 244 -1.60 7.45 -12.61
N SER A 245 -2.70 7.97 -12.06
CA SER A 245 -2.88 9.36 -11.64
C SER A 245 -1.87 9.83 -10.58
N MET A 246 -1.36 8.94 -9.73
CA MET A 246 -0.35 9.24 -8.72
C MET A 246 1.07 9.08 -9.27
N ALA A 247 1.28 8.17 -10.23
CA ALA A 247 2.57 8.03 -10.93
C ALA A 247 2.86 9.23 -11.86
N SER A 248 1.84 9.75 -12.55
CA SER A 248 1.99 10.85 -13.51
C SER A 248 2.59 12.16 -12.94
N PRO A 249 2.18 12.67 -11.76
CA PRO A 249 2.79 13.86 -11.18
C PRO A 249 4.25 13.65 -10.78
N GLN A 250 4.66 12.43 -10.38
CA GLN A 250 6.07 12.14 -10.14
C GLN A 250 6.90 12.35 -11.42
N VAL A 251 6.48 11.72 -12.52
CA VAL A 251 7.14 11.88 -13.83
C VAL A 251 7.09 13.34 -14.31
N SER A 252 5.98 14.05 -14.06
CA SER A 252 5.85 15.48 -14.38
C SER A 252 6.86 16.34 -13.64
N GLY A 253 7.06 16.09 -12.34
CA GLY A 253 8.08 16.77 -11.54
C GLY A 253 9.49 16.50 -12.04
N THR A 254 9.83 15.24 -12.34
CA THR A 254 11.14 14.88 -12.91
C THR A 254 11.37 15.59 -14.25
N VAL A 255 10.39 15.58 -15.14
CA VAL A 255 10.48 16.29 -16.44
C VAL A 255 10.65 17.79 -16.24
N ALA A 256 9.94 18.41 -15.30
CA ALA A 256 10.09 19.83 -15.01
C ALA A 256 11.53 20.17 -14.56
N LEU A 257 12.13 19.35 -13.71
CA LEU A 257 13.52 19.49 -13.28
C LEU A 257 14.51 19.29 -14.43
N MET A 258 14.29 18.30 -15.30
CA MET A 258 15.12 18.11 -16.51
C MET A 258 15.05 19.34 -17.42
N LEU A 259 13.85 19.90 -17.63
CA LEU A 259 13.66 21.11 -18.43
C LEU A 259 14.39 22.32 -17.82
N GLU A 260 14.34 22.48 -16.49
CA GLU A 260 15.09 23.53 -15.80
C GLU A 260 16.61 23.36 -15.98
N TYR A 261 17.11 22.13 -15.81
CA TYR A 261 18.52 21.81 -15.97
C TYR A 261 19.03 22.15 -17.38
N TYR A 262 18.35 21.68 -18.44
CA TYR A 262 18.75 21.97 -19.82
C TYR A 262 18.66 23.46 -20.15
N ARG A 263 17.65 24.18 -19.63
CA ARG A 263 17.55 25.64 -19.79
C ARG A 263 18.74 26.37 -19.16
N LYS A 264 19.18 25.97 -17.95
CA LYS A 264 20.37 26.54 -17.29
C LYS A 264 21.65 26.32 -18.09
N MET A 265 21.72 25.23 -18.86
CA MET A 265 22.82 24.98 -19.80
C MET A 265 22.69 25.69 -21.16
N GLY A 266 21.65 26.50 -21.36
CA GLY A 266 21.39 27.16 -22.64
C GLY A 266 20.91 26.22 -23.75
N ARG A 267 20.44 25.01 -23.41
CA ARG A 267 19.97 24.01 -24.37
C ARG A 267 18.44 24.04 -24.44
N ASN A 268 17.90 24.33 -25.62
CA ASN A 268 16.48 24.12 -25.88
C ASN A 268 16.25 22.66 -26.28
N VAL A 269 15.33 21.98 -25.59
CA VAL A 269 15.10 20.53 -25.74
C VAL A 269 13.69 20.25 -26.25
N THR A 270 13.58 19.24 -27.10
CA THR A 270 12.29 18.80 -27.67
C THR A 270 11.62 17.76 -26.77
N PHE A 271 10.33 17.52 -27.00
CA PHE A 271 9.61 16.39 -26.42
C PHE A 271 10.36 15.06 -26.65
N ALA A 272 10.76 14.79 -27.90
CA ALA A 272 11.43 13.55 -28.27
C ALA A 272 12.72 13.35 -27.47
N TYR A 273 13.52 14.39 -27.32
CA TYR A 273 14.75 14.33 -26.53
C TYR A 273 14.47 14.00 -25.06
N ILE A 274 13.50 14.67 -24.42
CA ILE A 274 13.13 14.37 -23.04
C ILE A 274 12.59 12.94 -22.88
N ALA A 275 11.72 12.50 -23.79
CA ALA A 275 11.18 11.14 -23.78
C ALA A 275 12.28 10.09 -23.96
N GLU A 276 13.27 10.33 -24.82
CA GLU A 276 14.44 9.47 -25.01
C GLU A 276 15.30 9.39 -23.74
N GLN A 277 15.60 10.53 -23.11
CA GLN A 277 16.39 10.54 -21.87
C GLN A 277 15.69 9.75 -20.76
N LEU A 278 14.38 9.97 -20.58
CA LEU A 278 13.60 9.21 -19.61
C LEU A 278 13.63 7.69 -19.89
N GLN A 279 13.43 7.29 -21.15
CA GLN A 279 13.39 5.88 -21.52
C GLN A 279 14.75 5.21 -21.35
N ASN A 280 15.83 5.83 -21.83
CA ASN A 280 17.17 5.24 -21.81
C ASN A 280 17.74 5.06 -20.40
N GLN A 281 17.26 5.83 -19.43
CA GLN A 281 17.73 5.79 -18.04
C GLN A 281 16.76 5.11 -17.09
N SER A 282 15.61 4.66 -17.59
CA SER A 282 14.64 3.93 -16.81
C SER A 282 15.21 2.59 -16.35
N LYS A 283 14.90 2.22 -15.10
CA LYS A 283 15.24 0.91 -14.54
C LYS A 283 14.20 -0.10 -15.00
N VAL A 284 14.63 -1.08 -15.80
CA VAL A 284 13.80 -2.20 -16.22
C VAL A 284 13.41 -3.04 -15.00
N LEU A 285 12.11 -3.24 -14.80
CA LEU A 285 11.59 -4.11 -13.76
C LEU A 285 11.67 -5.57 -14.18
N VAL A 286 11.86 -6.43 -13.20
CA VAL A 286 11.90 -7.90 -13.37
C VAL A 286 10.79 -8.57 -12.56
N ASP A 287 10.32 -9.72 -13.01
CA ASP A 287 9.42 -10.58 -12.25
C ASP A 287 10.16 -11.39 -11.17
N ALA A 288 9.42 -12.20 -10.40
CA ALA A 288 9.97 -13.05 -9.34
C ALA A 288 10.99 -14.10 -9.84
N LEU A 289 11.00 -14.39 -11.14
CA LEU A 289 11.96 -15.29 -11.79
C LEU A 289 13.16 -14.53 -12.39
N GLY A 290 13.24 -13.21 -12.19
CA GLY A 290 14.28 -12.35 -12.73
C GLY A 290 14.11 -11.98 -14.20
N LYS A 291 12.95 -12.25 -14.81
CA LYS A 291 12.72 -11.92 -16.22
C LYS A 291 12.21 -10.48 -16.38
N PRO A 292 12.72 -9.71 -17.35
CA PRO A 292 12.21 -8.37 -17.63
C PRO A 292 10.70 -8.37 -17.86
N ARG A 293 10.00 -7.42 -17.23
CA ARG A 293 8.57 -7.22 -17.47
C ARG A 293 8.34 -6.72 -18.89
N HIS A 294 7.21 -7.07 -19.48
CA HIS A 294 6.92 -6.73 -20.87
C HIS A 294 6.84 -5.19 -21.06
N PRO A 295 7.42 -4.61 -22.14
CA PRO A 295 7.37 -3.17 -22.39
C PRO A 295 5.95 -2.60 -22.50
N LEU A 296 4.98 -3.41 -22.92
CA LEU A 296 3.56 -3.00 -22.94
C LEU A 296 2.96 -2.76 -21.55
N ILE A 297 3.64 -3.15 -20.48
CA ILE A 297 3.18 -2.97 -19.10
C ILE A 297 3.99 -1.86 -18.40
N GLN A 298 5.32 -1.83 -18.59
CA GLN A 298 6.20 -0.87 -17.89
C GLN A 298 6.77 0.26 -18.78
N GLY A 299 6.54 0.22 -20.08
CA GLY A 299 7.29 1.04 -21.03
C GLY A 299 8.77 0.71 -20.98
N ALA A 300 9.62 1.72 -20.92
CA ALA A 300 11.05 1.55 -20.70
C ALA A 300 11.44 1.18 -19.26
N GLY A 301 10.50 1.23 -18.30
CA GLY A 301 10.73 0.91 -16.90
C GLY A 301 10.51 2.09 -15.95
N LEU A 302 10.95 1.93 -14.70
CA LEU A 302 10.83 2.93 -13.65
C LEU A 302 11.79 4.10 -13.87
N ILE A 303 11.28 5.32 -14.01
CA ILE A 303 12.11 6.52 -14.19
C ILE A 303 13.16 6.68 -13.07
N GLN A 304 14.35 7.17 -13.43
CA GLN A 304 15.45 7.45 -12.49
C GLN A 304 15.82 8.92 -12.55
N GLY A 305 15.58 9.68 -11.48
CA GLY A 305 15.78 11.14 -11.47
C GLY A 305 17.21 11.63 -11.19
N ILE A 306 18.14 10.75 -10.80
CA ILE A 306 19.51 11.10 -10.37
C ILE A 306 20.58 10.71 -11.43
N ASN A 307 20.24 9.81 -12.35
CA ASN A 307 21.14 9.38 -13.41
C ASN A 307 20.93 10.16 -14.74
N THR A 308 20.11 11.22 -14.69
CA THR A 308 19.81 12.14 -15.81
C THR A 308 20.84 13.23 -15.99
#